data_AF-A0A078K0I5-F1
#
_entry.id   AF-A0A078K0I5-F1
#
_cell.length_a   1.000
_cell.length_b   1.000
_cell.length_c   1.000
_cell.angle_alpha   90.00
_cell.angle_beta   90.00
_cell.angle_gamma   90.00
#
_symmetry.space_group_name_H-M   'P 1'
#
loop_
_entity.id
_entity.type
_entity.pdbx_description
1 polymer ?
#
loop_
_entity_poly.entity_id
_entity_poly.type
_entity_poly.pdbx_seq_one_letter_code
_entity_poly.pdbx_strand_id
1 'polypeptide(L)'
;MEAHVLPNLPQEIVCKIIVLVGEESFYNLGLFLRAGKRGYALAHEPSVLKKCDVSEMEDGFVTCQIRQGCQFREFHLKCVSAGNRKAIYYE
;
A
#
# COMPACT_ATOMS: atom_id res chain seq x y z
N MET A 1 -9.95 2.99 21.70
CA MET A 1 -9.27 1.97 20.87
C MET A 1 -7.79 2.09 21.16
N GLU A 2 -7.16 1.06 21.69
CA GLU A 2 -5.70 1.04 21.78
C GLU A 2 -5.12 1.07 20.36
N ALA A 3 -4.22 2.00 20.08
CA ALA A 3 -3.52 2.01 18.80
C ALA A 3 -2.63 0.77 18.75
N HIS A 4 -2.84 -0.09 17.75
CA HIS A 4 -1.94 -1.22 17.52
C HIS A 4 -0.55 -0.67 17.21
N VAL A 5 0.39 -0.81 18.14
CA VAL A 5 1.77 -0.34 17.95
C VAL A 5 2.56 -1.41 17.21
N LEU A 6 3.19 -1.00 16.13
CA LEU A 6 4.07 -1.88 15.36
C LEU A 6 5.27 -2.31 16.23
N PRO A 7 5.54 -3.62 16.40
CA PRO A 7 6.59 -4.08 17.31
C PRO A 7 7.96 -3.52 16.94
N ASN A 8 8.83 -3.35 17.93
CA ASN A 8 10.16 -2.76 17.75
C ASN A 8 11.15 -3.76 17.15
N LEU A 9 10.81 -4.31 15.98
CA LEU A 9 11.66 -5.14 15.14
C LEU A 9 12.55 -4.25 14.24
N PRO A 10 13.70 -4.75 13.75
CA PRO A 10 14.46 -4.08 12.72
C PRO A 10 13.62 -3.66 11.51
N GLN A 11 13.88 -2.48 10.96
CA GLN A 11 13.13 -1.93 9.82
C GLN A 11 13.09 -2.91 8.63
N GLU A 12 14.21 -3.57 8.33
CA GLU A 12 14.29 -4.53 7.24
C GLU A 12 13.32 -5.70 7.42
N ILE A 13 13.19 -6.21 8.65
CA ILE A 13 12.28 -7.33 8.96
C ILE A 13 10.83 -6.88 8.81
N VAL A 14 10.48 -5.71 9.34
CA VAL A 14 9.13 -5.16 9.19
C VAL A 14 8.80 -4.91 7.72
N CYS A 15 9.74 -4.35 6.96
CA CYS A 15 9.55 -4.09 5.54
C CYS A 15 9.31 -5.40 4.77
N LYS A 16 10.07 -6.47 5.05
CA LYS A 16 9.83 -7.80 4.48
C LYS A 16 8.44 -8.36 4.81
N ILE A 17 7.97 -8.19 6.04
CA ILE A 17 6.61 -8.60 6.44
C ILE A 17 5.57 -7.80 5.64
N ILE A 18 5.72 -6.48 5.55
CA ILE A 18 4.81 -5.61 4.81
C ILE A 18 4.78 -5.97 3.33
N VAL A 19 5.94 -6.28 2.73
CA VAL A 19 6.03 -6.77 1.34
C VAL A 19 5.19 -8.03 1.18
N LEU A 20 5.39 -9.05 2.02
CA LEU A 20 4.65 -10.31 1.92
C LEU A 20 3.14 -10.10 2.05
N VAL A 21 2.72 -9.28 3.03
CA VAL A 21 1.31 -8.99 3.27
C VAL A 21 0.70 -8.14 2.14
N GLY A 22 1.47 -7.22 1.57
CA GLY A 22 1.06 -6.40 0.43
C GLY A 22 1.00 -7.17 -0.88
N GLU A 23 1.87 -8.19 -1.07
CA GLU A 23 1.83 -9.11 -2.22
C GLU A 23 0.55 -9.96 -2.25
N GLU A 24 -0.17 -10.10 -1.13
CA GLU A 24 -1.49 -10.73 -1.10
C GLU A 24 -2.61 -9.77 -1.50
N SER A 25 -2.59 -8.54 -0.98
CA SER A 25 -3.56 -7.49 -1.32
C SER A 25 -3.14 -6.15 -0.71
N PHE A 26 -3.29 -5.05 -1.46
CA PHE A 26 -3.03 -3.71 -0.93
C PHE A 26 -3.93 -3.35 0.26
N TYR A 27 -5.12 -3.96 0.38
CA TYR A 27 -6.01 -3.73 1.51
C TYR A 27 -5.37 -4.10 2.85
N ASN A 28 -4.50 -5.11 2.85
CA ASN A 28 -3.83 -5.56 4.06
C ASN A 28 -2.84 -4.50 4.61
N LEU A 29 -2.35 -3.60 3.75
CA LEU A 29 -1.49 -2.49 4.18
C LEU A 29 -2.20 -1.54 5.14
N GLY A 30 -3.53 -1.48 5.12
CA GLY A 30 -4.34 -0.64 6.01
C GLY A 30 -4.08 -0.90 7.51
N LEU A 31 -3.64 -2.10 7.89
CA LEU A 31 -3.21 -2.39 9.28
C LEU A 31 -1.94 -1.61 9.64
N PHE A 32 -0.95 -1.56 8.73
CA PHE A 32 0.30 -0.84 8.95
C PHE A 32 0.14 0.67 8.90
N LEU A 33 -0.76 1.18 8.05
CA LEU A 33 -1.11 2.60 8.02
C LEU A 33 -1.68 3.08 9.37
N ARG A 34 -2.51 2.24 10.01
CA ARG A 34 -3.11 2.50 11.33
C ARG A 34 -2.14 2.27 12.49
N ALA A 35 -1.04 1.55 12.26
CA ALA A 35 -0.05 1.24 13.29
C ALA A 35 0.90 2.41 13.64
N GLY A 36 0.61 3.60 13.13
CA GLY A 36 1.33 4.84 13.42
C GLY A 36 2.33 5.24 12.32
N LYS A 37 3.04 6.35 12.57
CA LYS A 37 3.93 6.99 11.57
C LYS A 37 4.96 6.03 10.96
N ARG A 38 5.50 5.13 11.77
CA ARG A 38 6.46 4.12 11.33
C ARG A 38 5.85 3.13 10.34
N GLY A 39 4.66 2.60 10.65
CA GLY A 39 3.97 1.68 9.75
C GLY A 39 3.54 2.37 8.46
N TYR A 40 3.05 3.61 8.55
CA TYR A 40 2.73 4.44 7.39
C TYR A 40 3.94 4.63 6.46
N ALA A 41 5.10 5.00 7.01
CA ALA A 41 6.32 5.20 6.22
C ALA A 41 6.75 3.91 5.51
N LEU A 42 6.77 2.79 6.24
CA LEU A 42 7.21 1.51 5.68
C LEU A 42 6.23 0.94 4.64
N ALA A 43 4.92 1.14 4.80
CA ALA A 43 3.93 0.74 3.81
C ALA A 43 4.04 1.51 2.48
N HIS A 44 4.73 2.65 2.49
CA HIS A 44 4.98 3.48 1.31
C HIS A 44 6.43 3.38 0.81
N GLU A 45 7.23 2.45 1.32
CA GLU A 45 8.56 2.19 0.77
C GLU A 45 8.46 1.73 -0.69
N PRO A 46 9.34 2.21 -1.60
CA PRO A 46 9.30 1.81 -3.00
C PRO A 46 9.37 0.30 -3.21
N SER A 47 10.10 -0.42 -2.35
CA SER A 47 10.20 -1.88 -2.39
C SER A 47 8.88 -2.59 -2.10
N VAL A 48 8.04 -2.03 -1.22
CA VAL A 48 6.67 -2.49 -0.93
C VAL A 48 5.76 -2.14 -2.10
N LEU A 49 5.73 -0.87 -2.49
CA LEU A 49 4.81 -0.37 -3.52
C LEU A 49 5.01 -1.06 -4.87
N LYS A 50 6.26 -1.38 -5.23
CA LYS A 50 6.60 -2.08 -6.48
C LYS A 50 6.05 -3.51 -6.55
N LYS A 51 5.88 -4.17 -5.40
CA LYS A 51 5.51 -5.59 -5.28
C LYS A 51 4.07 -5.81 -4.83
N CYS A 52 3.46 -4.81 -4.21
CA CYS A 52 2.09 -4.86 -3.71
C CYS A 52 1.13 -5.36 -4.79
N ASP A 53 0.24 -6.28 -4.44
CA ASP A 53 -0.86 -6.65 -5.31
C ASP A 53 -1.91 -5.53 -5.29
N VAL A 54 -2.19 -4.99 -6.47
CA VAL A 54 -3.14 -3.90 -6.67
C VAL A 54 -4.19 -4.30 -7.71
N SER A 55 -4.37 -5.60 -7.97
CA SER A 55 -5.37 -6.08 -8.91
C SER A 55 -6.79 -5.62 -8.57
N GLU A 56 -7.12 -5.45 -7.29
CA GLU A 56 -8.42 -4.92 -6.88
C GLU A 56 -8.58 -3.41 -7.19
N MET A 57 -7.55 -2.72 -7.70
CA MET A 57 -7.72 -1.37 -8.25
C MET A 57 -8.47 -1.36 -9.58
N GLU A 58 -8.49 -2.48 -10.29
CA GLU A 58 -9.32 -2.68 -11.49
C GLU A 58 -10.80 -2.90 -11.14
N ASP A 59 -11.14 -3.09 -9.86
CA ASP A 59 -12.52 -3.14 -9.40
C ASP A 59 -13.24 -1.82 -9.70
N GLY A 60 -14.50 -1.91 -10.14
CA GLY A 60 -15.27 -0.74 -10.59
C GLY A 60 -15.40 0.36 -9.51
N PHE A 61 -15.54 -0.02 -8.24
CA PHE A 61 -15.62 0.96 -7.15
C PHE A 61 -14.26 1.63 -6.90
N VAL A 62 -13.18 0.84 -6.81
CA VAL A 62 -11.83 1.37 -6.56
C VAL A 62 -11.35 2.22 -7.73
N THR A 63 -11.55 1.75 -8.97
CA THR A 63 -11.28 2.50 -10.19
C THR A 63 -12.04 3.83 -10.19
N CYS A 64 -13.32 3.84 -9.80
CA CYS A 64 -14.12 5.07 -9.72
C CYS A 64 -13.51 6.08 -8.73
N GLN A 65 -13.12 5.62 -7.54
CA GLN A 65 -12.46 6.45 -6.52
C GLN A 65 -11.11 6.99 -7.00
N ILE A 66 -10.32 6.20 -7.73
CA ILE A 66 -9.05 6.66 -8.32
C ILE A 66 -9.31 7.76 -9.36
N ARG A 67 -10.25 7.54 -10.29
CA ARG A 67 -10.58 8.49 -11.36
C ARG A 67 -11.15 9.81 -10.85
N GLN A 68 -11.93 9.76 -9.78
CA GLN A 68 -12.49 10.96 -9.12
C GLN A 68 -11.48 11.69 -8.22
N GLY A 69 -10.27 11.16 -8.06
CA GLY A 69 -9.26 11.77 -7.19
C GLY A 69 -9.52 11.61 -5.70
N CYS A 70 -10.24 10.56 -5.32
CA CYS A 70 -10.56 10.24 -3.94
C CYS A 70 -9.44 9.42 -3.26
N GLN A 71 -9.79 8.72 -2.19
CA GLN A 71 -8.87 8.11 -1.22
C GLN A 71 -7.77 7.22 -1.81
N PHE A 72 -8.03 6.50 -2.92
CA PHE A 72 -7.09 5.54 -3.49
C PHE A 72 -6.14 6.16 -4.53
N ARG A 73 -6.41 7.39 -5.03
CA ARG A 73 -5.62 7.97 -6.12
C ARG A 73 -4.15 8.17 -5.73
N GLU A 74 -3.90 8.73 -4.55
CA GLU A 74 -2.52 9.00 -4.10
C GLU A 74 -1.71 7.70 -4.00
N PHE A 75 -2.30 6.66 -3.40
CA PHE A 75 -1.65 5.37 -3.28
C PHE A 75 -1.41 4.70 -4.65
N HIS A 76 -2.38 4.77 -5.56
CA HIS A 76 -2.23 4.28 -6.93
C HIS A 76 -1.07 4.98 -7.66
N LEU A 77 -0.99 6.31 -7.60
CA LEU A 77 0.09 7.09 -8.23
C LEU A 77 1.47 6.72 -7.69
N LYS A 78 1.56 6.45 -6.38
CA LYS A 78 2.80 5.96 -5.76
C LYS A 78 3.18 4.57 -6.26
N CYS A 79 2.21 3.67 -6.46
CA CYS A 79 2.46 2.35 -7.05
C CYS A 79 2.97 2.45 -8.49
N VAL A 80 2.35 3.32 -9.32
CA VAL A 80 2.81 3.61 -10.68
C VAL A 80 4.24 4.15 -10.66
N SER A 81 4.52 5.14 -9.82
CA SER A 81 5.85 5.76 -9.69
C SER A 81 6.93 4.79 -9.21
N ALA A 82 6.56 3.81 -8.39
CA ALA A 82 7.45 2.74 -7.93
C ALA A 82 7.71 1.65 -8.99
N GLY A 83 7.04 1.72 -10.15
CA GLY A 83 7.15 0.73 -11.23
C GLY A 83 6.43 -0.58 -10.91
N ASN A 84 5.30 -0.52 -10.20
CA ASN A 84 4.44 -1.68 -9.98
C ASN A 84 3.81 -2.11 -11.32
N ARG A 85 4.04 -3.38 -11.71
CA ARG A 85 3.58 -3.92 -13.00
C ARG A 85 2.07 -4.12 -13.10
N LYS A 86 1.37 -4.19 -11.95
CA LYS A 86 -0.08 -4.34 -11.86
C LYS A 86 -0.81 -3.00 -11.77
N ALA A 87 -0.10 -1.91 -11.50
CA ALA A 87 -0.69 -0.58 -11.45
C ALA A 87 -0.80 0.00 -12.87
N ILE A 88 -2.00 0.00 -13.44
CA ILE A 88 -2.23 0.53 -14.79
C ILE A 88 -2.73 1.98 -14.70
N TYR A 89 -2.04 2.87 -15.40
CA TYR A 89 -2.39 4.28 -15.48
C TYR A 89 -3.08 4.59 -16.79
N TYR A 90 -4.28 5.19 -16.72
CA TYR A 90 -5.13 5.50 -17.87
C TYR A 90 -5.49 7.01 -17.94
N GLU A 91 -4.56 7.90 -17.58
CA GLU A 91 -4.74 9.32 -17.91
C GLU A 91 -4.65 9.58 -19.42
#